data_AF-A0A9E4BVG6-F1
#
_entry.id   AF-A0A9E4BVG6-F1
#
_cell.length_a   1.000
_cell.length_b   1.000
_cell.length_c   1.000
_cell.angle_alpha   90.00
_cell.angle_beta   90.00
_cell.angle_gamma   90.00
#
_symmetry.space_group_name_H-M   'P 1'
#
loop_
_entity.id
_entity.type
_entity.pdbx_description
1 polymer ?
#
loop_
_entity_poly.entity_id
_entity_poly.type
_entity_poly.pdbx_seq_one_letter_code
_entity_poly.pdbx_strand_id
1 'polypeptide(L)' 'MREVTRAEKEIIREEVRKEFPNDGMMQEIHFIRQVHYLQSKEMSLDERLRFYGGERRKTSV' A
#
# COMPACT_ATOMS: atom_id res chain seq x y z
N MET A 1 4.15 -3.94 -11.80
CA MET A 1 3.33 -3.51 -10.64
C MET A 1 1.96 -3.18 -11.16
N ARG A 2 0.89 -3.69 -10.53
CA ARG A 2 -0.46 -3.29 -10.90
C ARG A 2 -0.71 -1.85 -10.44
N GLU A 3 -1.29 -1.04 -11.30
CA GLU A 3 -1.75 0.29 -10.91
C GLU A 3 -3.06 0.18 -10.12
N VAL A 4 -3.11 0.79 -8.93
CA VAL A 4 -4.34 0.89 -8.14
C VAL A 4 -5.08 2.15 -8.57
N THR A 5 -6.26 1.95 -9.15
CA THR A 5 -7.04 3.04 -9.73
C THR A 5 -7.54 4.00 -8.65
N ARG A 6 -7.98 5.19 -9.07
CA ARG A 6 -8.59 6.17 -8.16
C ARG A 6 -9.84 5.61 -7.48
N ALA A 7 -10.68 4.87 -8.22
CA ALA A 7 -11.89 4.27 -7.68
C ALA A 7 -11.57 3.25 -6.57
N GLU A 8 -10.55 2.41 -6.78
CA GLU A 8 -10.11 1.45 -5.77
C GLU A 8 -9.52 2.13 -4.52
N LYS A 9 -8.73 3.19 -4.70
CA LYS A 9 -8.21 3.98 -3.59
C LYS A 9 -9.34 4.59 -2.76
N GLU A 10 -10.42 5.03 -3.39
CA GLU A 10 -11.58 5.58 -2.67
C GLU A 10 -12.30 4.50 -1.85
N ILE A 11 -12.52 3.32 -2.43
CA ILE A 11 -13.12 2.18 -1.71
C ILE A 11 -12.29 1.84 -0.47
N ILE A 12 -10.96 1.74 -0.61
CA ILE A 12 -10.07 1.45 0.51
C ILE A 12 -10.17 2.54 1.59
N ARG A 13 -10.19 3.82 1.21
CA ARG A 13 -10.34 4.93 2.18
C ARG A 13 -11.63 4.81 2.97
N GLU A 14 -12.73 4.50 2.31
CA GLU A 14 -14.04 4.36 2.95
C GLU A 14 -14.11 3.14 3.87
N GLU A 15 -13.53 2.00 3.48
CA GLU A 15 -13.44 0.82 4.35
C GLU A 15 -12.59 1.10 5.60
N VAL A 16 -11.43 1.71 5.40
CA VAL A 16 -10.48 2.03 6.47
C VAL A 16 -11.04 3.07 7.44
N ARG A 17 -11.80 4.07 6.95
CA ARG A 17 -12.52 5.03 7.80
C ARG A 17 -13.58 4.36 8.67
N LYS A 18 -14.26 3.32 8.18
CA LYS A 18 -15.24 2.56 8.97
C LYS A 18 -14.57 1.74 10.07
N GLU A 19 -13.38 1.20 9.79
CA GLU A 19 -12.61 0.39 10.74
C GLU A 19 -11.92 1.27 11.82
N PHE A 20 -11.40 2.44 11.44
CA PHE A 20 -10.65 3.34 12.31
C PHE A 20 -11.21 4.78 12.31
N PRO A 21 -12.47 5.01 12.73
CA PRO A 21 -13.15 6.29 12.51
C PRO A 21 -12.46 7.50 13.16
N ASN A 22 -11.78 7.31 14.29
CA ASN A 22 -11.15 8.39 15.07
C ASN A 22 -9.62 8.27 15.15
N ASP A 23 -9.02 7.32 14.46
CA ASP A 23 -7.58 7.08 14.50
C ASP A 23 -6.96 7.34 13.12
N GLY A 24 -6.57 8.59 12.88
CA GLY A 24 -6.01 9.01 11.59
C GLY A 24 -4.70 8.30 11.25
N MET A 25 -3.90 7.93 12.25
CA MET A 25 -2.66 7.20 12.04
C MET A 25 -2.95 5.78 11.56
N MET A 26 -3.89 5.09 12.20
CA MET A 26 -4.31 3.76 11.76
C MET A 26 -4.98 3.80 10.38
N GLN A 27 -5.74 4.86 10.07
CA GLN A 27 -6.29 5.05 8.73
C GLN A 27 -5.18 5.11 7.66
N GLU A 28 -4.13 5.90 7.90
CA GLU A 28 -3.02 6.03 6.96
C GLU A 28 -2.24 4.71 6.79
N ILE A 29 -1.91 4.05 7.90
CA ILE A 29 -1.19 2.77 7.89
C ILE A 29 -1.96 1.71 7.10
N HIS A 30 -3.26 1.56 7.39
CA HIS A 30 -4.08 0.55 6.72
C HIS A 30 -4.33 0.87 5.26
N PHE A 31 -4.54 2.15 4.92
CA PHE A 31 -4.66 2.58 3.53
C PHE A 31 -3.41 2.21 2.71
N ILE A 32 -2.21 2.57 3.19
CA ILE A 32 -0.94 2.26 2.52
C ILE A 32 -0.77 0.75 2.38
N ARG A 33 -1.03 0.00 3.46
CA ARG A 33 -0.93 -1.47 3.46
C ARG A 33 -1.83 -2.11 2.40
N GLN A 34 -3.08 -1.67 2.29
CA GLN A 34 -4.03 -2.21 1.31
C GLN A 34 -3.64 -1.86 -0.13
N VAL A 35 -3.17 -0.63 -0.37
CA VAL A 35 -2.64 -0.23 -1.68
C VAL A 35 -1.45 -1.11 -2.07
N HIS A 36 -0.47 -1.27 -1.18
CA HIS A 36 0.71 -2.11 -1.43
C HIS A 36 0.35 -3.58 -1.66
N TYR A 37 -0.65 -4.10 -0.92
CA TYR A 37 -1.16 -5.44 -1.15
C TYR A 37 -1.73 -5.59 -2.57
N LEU A 38 -2.61 -4.68 -3.00
CA LEU A 38 -3.17 -4.74 -4.37
C LEU A 38 -2.11 -4.60 -5.46
N GLN A 39 -1.09 -3.77 -5.24
CA GLN A 39 0.03 -3.59 -6.18
C GLN A 39 0.86 -4.86 -6.34
N SER A 40 0.98 -5.66 -5.27
CA SER A 40 1.94 -6.77 -5.17
C SER A 40 1.33 -8.18 -5.06
N LYS A 41 0.00 -8.33 -4.92
CA LYS A 41 -0.65 -9.63 -4.71
C LYS A 41 -0.48 -10.62 -5.88
N GLU A 42 -0.31 -10.12 -7.09
CA GLU A 42 -0.11 -10.92 -8.32
C GLU A 42 1.38 -11.09 -8.68
N MET A 43 2.29 -10.51 -7.89
CA MET A 43 3.73 -10.63 -8.09
C MET A 43 4.24 -11.97 -7.56
N SER A 44 5.21 -12.54 -8.27
CA SER A 44 6.06 -13.61 -7.74
C SER A 44 6.88 -13.13 -6.54
N LEU A 45 7.43 -14.08 -5.76
CA LEU A 45 8.26 -13.76 -4.61
C LEU A 45 9.44 -12.83 -4.98
N ASP A 46 10.12 -13.11 -6.08
CA ASP A 46 11.25 -12.31 -6.55
C ASP A 46 10.84 -10.89 -6.94
N GLU A 47 9.67 -10.74 -7.55
CA GLU A 47 9.12 -9.42 -7.88
C GLU A 47 8.72 -8.64 -6.62
N ARG A 48 8.15 -9.31 -5.61
CA ARG A 48 7.85 -8.69 -4.30
C ARG A 48 9.12 -8.27 -3.59
N LEU A 49 10.16 -9.11 -3.60
CA LEU A 49 11.46 -8.76 -3.01
C LEU A 49 12.10 -7.56 -3.71
N ARG A 50 11.98 -7.44 -5.04
CA ARG A 50 12.43 -6.23 -5.76
C ARG A 50 11.57 -5.02 -5.44
N PHE A 51 10.25 -5.19 -5.33
CA PHE A 51 9.31 -4.12 -4.99
C PHE A 51 9.59 -3.52 -3.61
N TYR A 52 9.77 -4.34 -2.57
CA TYR A 52 10.06 -3.87 -1.21
C TYR A 52 11.55 -3.63 -0.93
N GLY A 53 12.45 -4.32 -1.64
CA GLY A 53 13.90 -4.25 -1.42
C GLY A 53 14.65 -3.23 -2.30
N GLY A 54 14.04 -2.78 -3.39
CA GLY A 54 14.67 -1.89 -4.39
C GLY A 54 14.96 -0.47 -3.91
N GLU A 55 14.32 -0.02 -2.81
CA GLU A 55 14.52 1.34 -2.26
C GLU A 55 15.74 1.46 -1.32
N ARG A 56 16.45 0.36 -1.01
CA ARG A 56 17.75 0.44 -0.28
C ARG A 56 18.93 0.90 -1.15
N ARG A 57 18.69 1.72 -2.17
CA ARG A 57 19.71 2.47 -2.90
C ARG A 57 19.27 3.91 -3.10
N LYS A 58 19.32 4.71 -2.02
CA LYS A 58 19.67 6.14 -1.98
C LYS A 58 19.41 6.71 -0.58
N THR A 59 20.23 6.31 0.39
CA THR A 59 20.57 7.17 1.53
C THR A 59 22.10 7.16 1.64
N SER A 60 22.73 7.83 0.69
CA SER A 60 23.99 8.51 0.90
C SER A 60 23.64 9.99 1.08
N VAL A 61 23.44 10.42 2.33
CA VAL A 61 23.88 11.68 2.93
C VAL A 61 23.85 11.46 4.44
#